data_AF-A0A2E9QUR2-F1
#
_entry.id   AF-A0A2E9QUR2-F1
#
_cell.length_a   1.000
_cell.length_b   1.000
_cell.length_c   1.000
_cell.angle_alpha   90.00
_cell.angle_beta   90.00
_cell.angle_gamma   90.00
#
_symmetry.space_group_name_H-M   'P 1'
#
loop_
_entity.id
_entity.type
_entity.pdbx_description
1 polymer ?
#
loop_
_entity_poly.entity_id
_entity_poly.type
_entity_poly.pdbx_seq_one_letter_code
_entity_poly.pdbx_strand_id
1 'polypeptide(L)'
;MMIKDSQTTKYERYTHLFVYTLLCMVACLFMGCELWDYECRVNADCFDANKTCHLGSCIDSQNDSISNQPTRLTERFALPSERKVDILFISDRYGINKSSGRALAKGGWTLIQELSKRGIGNLQVGFLHDALKWKETEHTHLWRPLYTNTSTLPLHTKLPTVDPFAAFKQPTSTSLPSSLTSPQLSLDALEMSFLHIFQQQFSLETRPTHFTNRSLEALRDILSTQNNPTGQILLRKRSLVSIIFISRENDCSHNGKLTPPASLSPDDLHTLCHLPARRNLKDQEGTDKLDQDGQPIPGQMQHLHSTQRYIDYLKQLEQDGHQILVNGLLGDPNDIGYEQCYYVSPNKRRCGGCTYQTLKAAPGYRYLDLINTFGEAEHWFSFCQENQYNRAFESFAEEITDSVRFFVLSKQPTGDEPEITVRLADRQENYTTIPRAEFPVNSNNCQKNKHCEDNRICDQQEKRCRGNGWVYLPPNEKHSRPRIALSGNAQQFPKNTAHIEISYKHKTD
;
A
#
# COMPACT_ATOMS: atom_id res chain seq x y z
N MET A 1 -61.84 -24.91 13.35
CA MET A 1 -60.75 -24.39 14.18
C MET A 1 -60.19 -23.17 13.45
N MET A 2 -60.53 -21.97 13.93
CA MET A 2 -60.16 -20.69 13.30
C MET A 2 -58.70 -20.36 13.58
N ILE A 3 -57.93 -20.02 12.54
CA ILE A 3 -56.62 -19.38 12.67
C ILE A 3 -56.86 -17.87 12.55
N LYS A 4 -56.54 -17.13 13.61
CA LYS A 4 -56.52 -15.67 13.65
C LYS A 4 -55.10 -15.19 13.95
N ASP A 5 -54.74 -14.13 13.25
CA ASP A 5 -53.80 -13.06 13.60
C ASP A 5 -52.28 -13.32 13.55
N SER A 6 -51.65 -12.89 12.45
CA SER A 6 -50.21 -12.60 12.33
C SER A 6 -49.90 -11.17 11.87
N GLN A 7 -50.83 -10.22 11.99
CA GLN A 7 -50.64 -8.85 11.47
C GLN A 7 -50.23 -7.79 12.51
N THR A 8 -50.27 -8.10 13.80
CA THR A 8 -50.01 -7.12 14.88
C THR A 8 -48.54 -6.77 15.08
N THR A 9 -47.58 -7.58 14.63
CA THR A 9 -46.15 -7.36 14.92
C THR A 9 -45.44 -6.38 13.97
N LYS A 10 -46.04 -6.04 12.82
CA LYS A 10 -45.46 -5.05 11.90
C LYS A 10 -45.69 -3.62 12.38
N TYR A 11 -46.87 -3.32 12.90
CA TYR A 11 -47.24 -1.95 13.28
C TYR A 11 -46.41 -1.46 14.47
N GLU A 12 -46.19 -2.29 15.49
CA GLU A 12 -45.38 -1.93 16.67
C GLU A 12 -43.92 -1.59 16.29
N ARG A 13 -43.33 -2.30 15.33
CA ARG A 13 -41.95 -2.02 14.88
C ARG A 13 -41.82 -0.65 14.20
N TYR A 14 -42.83 -0.23 13.43
CA TYR A 14 -42.81 1.09 12.80
C TYR A 14 -43.03 2.22 13.82
N THR A 15 -43.88 1.99 14.82
CA THR A 15 -44.11 2.97 15.89
C THR A 15 -42.85 3.18 16.73
N HIS A 16 -42.13 2.12 17.08
CA HIS A 16 -40.87 2.25 17.81
C HIS A 16 -39.78 2.95 16.99
N LEU A 17 -39.64 2.62 15.70
CA LEU A 17 -38.65 3.28 14.85
C LEU A 17 -38.95 4.78 14.72
N PHE A 18 -40.22 5.15 14.50
CA PHE A 18 -40.63 6.55 14.38
C PHE A 18 -40.40 7.35 15.67
N VAL A 19 -40.74 6.77 16.83
CA VAL A 19 -40.53 7.42 18.13
C VAL A 19 -39.04 7.62 18.42
N TYR A 20 -38.18 6.64 18.09
CA TYR A 20 -36.73 6.79 18.23
C TYR A 20 -36.16 7.86 17.30
N THR A 21 -36.60 7.92 16.04
CA THR A 21 -36.14 8.96 15.10
C THR A 21 -36.57 10.36 15.56
N LEU A 22 -37.81 10.49 16.06
CA LEU A 22 -38.32 11.75 16.57
C LEU A 22 -37.57 12.21 17.83
N LEU A 23 -37.30 11.28 18.77
CA LEU A 23 -36.52 11.57 19.98
C LEU A 23 -35.08 11.97 19.65
N CYS A 24 -34.43 11.34 18.66
CA CYS A 24 -33.10 11.75 18.19
C CYS A 24 -33.13 13.16 17.58
N MET A 25 -34.13 13.49 16.75
CA MET A 25 -34.25 14.82 16.17
C MET A 25 -34.48 15.91 17.23
N VAL A 26 -35.35 15.63 18.22
CA VAL A 26 -35.61 16.55 19.33
C VAL A 26 -34.36 16.71 20.21
N ALA A 27 -33.63 15.62 20.49
CA ALA A 27 -32.38 15.68 21.25
C ALA A 27 -31.30 16.49 20.51
N CYS A 28 -31.17 16.37 19.19
CA CYS A 28 -30.26 17.19 18.38
C CYS A 28 -30.63 18.68 18.41
N LEU A 29 -31.93 19.02 18.37
CA LEU A 29 -32.42 20.39 18.48
C LEU A 29 -32.09 21.03 19.84
N PHE A 30 -32.23 20.28 20.94
CA PHE A 30 -31.95 20.79 22.28
C PHE A 30 -30.46 20.82 22.66
N MET A 31 -29.65 19.93 22.10
CA MET A 31 -28.21 19.88 22.40
C MET A 31 -27.37 20.84 21.54
N GLY A 32 -27.99 21.67 20.70
CA GLY A 32 -27.25 22.59 19.83
C GLY A 32 -26.29 21.84 18.92
N CYS A 33 -26.69 20.65 18.45
CA CYS A 33 -25.97 20.00 17.37
C CYS A 33 -26.09 20.91 16.16
N GLU A 34 -25.09 21.77 15.94
CA GLU A 34 -24.78 22.27 14.61
C GLU A 34 -24.73 21.03 13.74
N LEU A 35 -25.72 20.88 12.84
CA LEU A 35 -25.66 19.87 11.78
C LEU A 35 -24.34 20.12 11.09
N TRP A 36 -23.38 19.23 11.35
CA TRP A 36 -22.04 19.28 10.79
C TRP A 36 -22.20 19.57 9.31
N ASP A 37 -21.47 20.56 8.80
CA ASP A 37 -21.48 20.97 7.41
C ASP A 37 -21.61 19.74 6.53
N TYR A 38 -22.80 19.58 5.93
CA TYR A 38 -23.08 18.42 5.11
C TYR A 38 -22.20 18.54 3.87
N GLU A 39 -21.05 17.86 3.89
CA GLU A 39 -20.14 17.84 2.76
C GLU A 39 -20.87 17.19 1.58
N CYS A 40 -21.31 18.00 0.64
CA CYS A 40 -21.86 17.49 -0.60
C CYS A 40 -20.76 16.66 -1.31
N ARG A 41 -21.12 15.55 -1.93
CA ARG A 41 -20.20 14.71 -2.71
C ARG A 41 -20.55 14.71 -4.19
N VAL A 42 -21.82 14.89 -4.50
CA VAL A 42 -22.34 15.01 -5.85
C VAL A 42 -23.33 16.18 -5.93
N ASN A 43 -23.56 16.71 -7.14
CA ASN A 43 -24.50 17.82 -7.33
C ASN A 43 -25.93 17.50 -6.84
N ALA A 44 -26.33 16.22 -6.85
CA ALA A 44 -27.62 15.78 -6.34
C ALA A 44 -27.78 15.95 -4.81
N ASP A 45 -26.67 16.13 -4.09
CA ASP A 45 -26.68 16.40 -2.65
C ASP A 45 -27.05 17.85 -2.34
N CYS A 46 -27.01 18.75 -3.33
CA CYS A 46 -27.41 20.14 -3.19
C CYS A 46 -28.92 20.27 -3.33
N PHE A 47 -29.58 20.74 -2.27
CA PHE A 47 -31.04 20.89 -2.20
C PHE A 47 -31.59 21.94 -3.18
N ASP A 48 -30.74 22.83 -3.66
CA ASP A 48 -31.09 23.90 -4.60
C ASP A 48 -30.62 23.52 -6.02
N ALA A 49 -31.55 23.51 -6.97
CA ALA A 49 -31.29 23.14 -8.37
C ALA A 49 -30.28 24.09 -9.06
N ASN A 50 -30.07 25.28 -8.50
CA ASN A 50 -29.10 26.25 -8.99
C ASN A 50 -27.75 26.15 -8.27
N LYS A 51 -27.53 25.16 -7.41
CA LYS A 51 -26.25 24.96 -6.71
C LYS A 51 -25.53 23.71 -7.19
N THR A 52 -24.21 23.79 -7.32
CA THR A 52 -23.33 22.65 -7.63
C THR A 52 -22.45 22.34 -6.44
N CYS A 53 -22.08 21.08 -6.29
CA CYS A 53 -21.21 20.65 -5.23
C CYS A 53 -19.74 20.91 -5.61
N HIS A 54 -19.06 21.76 -4.85
CA HIS A 54 -17.66 22.09 -5.06
C HIS A 54 -16.89 21.99 -3.74
N LEU A 55 -15.93 21.06 -3.68
CA LEU A 55 -15.08 20.80 -2.50
C LEU A 55 -15.86 20.61 -1.19
N GLY A 56 -16.99 19.90 -1.24
CA GLY A 56 -17.81 19.65 -0.05
C GLY A 56 -18.81 20.76 0.28
N SER A 57 -18.95 21.81 -0.54
CA SER A 57 -19.94 22.88 -0.31
C SER A 57 -20.81 23.12 -1.54
N CYS A 58 -22.10 23.38 -1.34
CA CYS A 58 -23.04 23.74 -2.41
C CYS A 58 -22.93 25.23 -2.74
N ILE A 59 -22.42 25.57 -3.93
CA ILE A 59 -22.19 26.93 -4.42
C ILE A 59 -23.15 27.30 -5.55
N ASP A 60 -23.55 28.58 -5.65
CA ASP A 60 -24.48 29.06 -6.70
C ASP A 60 -23.84 29.04 -8.10
N SER A 61 -24.49 28.35 -9.04
CA SER A 61 -24.00 28.11 -10.41
C SER A 61 -24.02 29.35 -11.33
N GLN A 62 -24.63 30.47 -10.92
CA GLN A 62 -24.91 31.59 -11.83
C GLN A 62 -24.02 32.83 -11.69
N ASN A 63 -23.09 32.92 -10.74
CA ASN A 63 -22.29 34.13 -10.56
C ASN A 63 -20.78 33.98 -10.73
N ASP A 64 -20.28 32.78 -11.00
CA ASP A 64 -18.88 32.63 -11.38
C ASP A 64 -18.78 32.71 -12.90
N SER A 65 -18.58 33.92 -13.42
CA SER A 65 -17.66 34.06 -14.55
C SER A 65 -16.30 33.57 -14.04
N ILE A 66 -16.13 32.25 -13.99
CA ILE A 66 -14.90 31.59 -13.55
C ILE A 66 -13.83 32.22 -14.42
N SER A 67 -13.02 33.06 -13.78
CA SER A 67 -11.88 33.66 -14.40
C SER A 67 -11.03 32.50 -14.88
N ASN A 68 -11.01 32.25 -16.19
CA ASN A 68 -10.14 31.28 -16.85
C ASN A 68 -8.64 31.66 -16.69
N GLN A 69 -8.32 32.61 -15.81
CA GLN A 69 -6.95 32.92 -15.48
C GLN A 69 -6.35 31.77 -14.68
N PRO A 70 -5.23 31.21 -15.16
CA PRO A 70 -4.56 30.13 -14.47
C PRO A 70 -4.17 30.58 -13.07
N THR A 71 -4.64 29.87 -12.05
CA THR A 71 -4.25 30.13 -10.67
C THR A 71 -2.85 29.60 -10.44
N ARG A 72 -2.04 30.38 -9.70
CA ARG A 72 -0.70 29.94 -9.25
C ARG A 72 -0.86 29.11 -7.98
N LEU A 73 -0.38 27.88 -8.02
CA LEU A 73 -0.33 26.97 -6.88
C LEU A 73 1.11 26.87 -6.39
N THR A 74 1.29 26.86 -5.07
CA THR A 74 2.59 26.68 -4.41
C THR A 74 2.49 25.52 -3.43
N GLU A 75 3.32 24.50 -3.62
CA GLU A 75 3.37 23.31 -2.79
C GLU A 75 4.70 23.18 -2.08
N ARG A 76 4.65 22.75 -0.81
CA ARG A 76 5.83 22.53 0.04
C ARG A 76 6.01 21.04 0.29
N PHE A 77 7.23 20.57 0.07
CA PHE A 77 7.61 19.18 0.21
C PHE A 77 8.75 19.00 1.21
N ALA A 78 8.64 17.97 2.04
CA ALA A 78 9.75 17.53 2.87
C ALA A 78 10.92 17.03 2.01
N LEU A 79 12.13 17.19 2.52
CA LEU A 79 13.34 16.69 1.87
C LEU A 79 13.33 15.16 1.81
N PRO A 80 14.00 14.52 0.82
CA PRO A 80 14.07 13.07 0.71
C PRO A 80 14.50 12.36 2.01
N SER A 81 15.43 12.95 2.78
CA SER A 81 15.88 12.41 4.07
C SER A 81 14.81 12.43 5.17
N GLU A 82 13.82 13.31 5.04
CA GLU A 82 12.71 13.48 6.00
C GLU A 82 11.43 12.79 5.54
N ARG A 83 11.39 12.32 4.29
CA ARG A 83 10.22 11.67 3.72
C ARG A 83 9.87 10.40 4.49
N LYS A 84 8.59 10.31 4.80
CA LYS A 84 7.97 9.15 5.43
C LYS A 84 7.90 8.03 4.39
N VAL A 85 8.53 6.90 4.68
CA VAL A 85 8.40 5.67 3.87
C VAL A 85 7.69 4.62 4.70
N ASP A 86 6.55 4.17 4.20
CA ASP A 86 5.74 3.10 4.79
C ASP A 86 5.96 1.84 3.95
N ILE A 87 6.58 0.81 4.52
CA ILE A 87 6.86 -0.45 3.84
C ILE A 87 5.87 -1.49 4.35
N LEU A 88 5.13 -2.12 3.46
CA LEU A 88 4.14 -3.11 3.81
C LEU A 88 4.43 -4.42 3.10
N PHE A 89 4.82 -5.42 3.89
CA PHE A 89 5.03 -6.78 3.41
C PHE A 89 3.70 -7.53 3.42
N ILE A 90 3.35 -8.12 2.28
CA ILE A 90 2.11 -8.89 2.11
C ILE A 90 2.47 -10.28 1.66
N SER A 91 2.17 -11.28 2.47
CA SER A 91 2.46 -12.67 2.14
C SER A 91 1.18 -13.47 1.89
N ASP A 92 1.18 -14.26 0.80
CA ASP A 92 0.33 -15.45 0.76
C ASP A 92 1.03 -16.57 1.55
N ARG A 93 0.33 -17.18 2.51
CA ARG A 93 0.98 -18.05 3.52
C ARG A 93 1.26 -19.46 3.03
N TYR A 94 0.67 -19.85 1.92
CA TYR A 94 0.76 -21.22 1.46
C TYR A 94 2.17 -21.51 0.95
N GLY A 95 2.99 -22.23 1.73
CA GLY A 95 4.23 -22.84 1.26
C GLY A 95 5.54 -22.16 1.65
N ILE A 96 5.52 -21.01 2.34
CA ILE A 96 6.76 -20.44 2.87
C ILE A 96 7.24 -21.32 4.04
N ASN A 97 8.16 -22.22 3.76
CA ASN A 97 8.76 -23.06 4.79
C ASN A 97 9.61 -22.22 5.78
N LYS A 98 9.97 -22.83 6.91
CA LYS A 98 10.73 -22.15 7.97
C LYS A 98 12.11 -21.63 7.51
N SER A 99 12.75 -22.25 6.51
CA SER A 99 14.01 -21.73 5.96
C SER A 99 13.77 -20.46 5.14
N SER A 100 12.77 -20.47 4.25
CA SER A 100 12.35 -19.34 3.43
C SER A 100 11.88 -18.17 4.28
N GLY A 101 11.11 -18.42 5.35
CA GLY A 101 10.71 -17.39 6.30
C GLY A 101 11.89 -16.69 6.98
N ARG A 102 12.96 -17.43 7.32
CA ARG A 102 14.19 -16.85 7.87
C ARG A 102 14.97 -16.06 6.82
N ALA A 103 15.07 -16.57 5.60
CA ALA A 103 15.75 -15.89 4.49
C ALA A 103 15.03 -14.59 4.11
N LEU A 104 13.70 -14.61 4.05
CA LEU A 104 12.85 -13.44 3.84
C LEU A 104 13.01 -12.42 4.97
N ALA A 105 13.05 -12.86 6.23
CA ALA A 105 13.28 -11.97 7.36
C ALA A 105 14.65 -11.27 7.25
N LYS A 106 15.70 -12.04 6.92
CA LYS A 106 17.04 -11.49 6.72
C LYS A 106 17.07 -10.50 5.56
N GLY A 107 16.46 -10.84 4.44
CA GLY A 107 16.36 -9.96 3.28
C GLY A 107 15.56 -8.68 3.56
N GLY A 108 14.45 -8.79 4.30
CA GLY A 108 13.67 -7.64 4.76
C GLY A 108 14.50 -6.72 5.66
N TRP A 109 15.38 -7.27 6.50
CA TRP A 109 16.34 -6.47 7.27
C TRP A 109 17.38 -5.80 6.38
N THR A 110 17.91 -6.51 5.37
CA THR A 110 18.81 -5.93 4.36
C THR A 110 18.18 -4.73 3.66
N LEU A 111 16.89 -4.78 3.30
CA LEU A 111 16.15 -3.64 2.76
C LEU A 111 16.23 -2.43 3.70
N ILE A 112 15.94 -2.62 4.99
CA ILE A 112 15.97 -1.52 5.99
C ILE A 112 17.39 -0.94 6.14
N GLN A 113 18.42 -1.80 6.17
CA GLN A 113 19.81 -1.37 6.25
C GLN A 113 20.21 -0.56 5.02
N GLU A 114 19.85 -1.01 3.81
CA GLU A 114 20.16 -0.31 2.56
C GLU A 114 19.45 1.05 2.48
N LEU A 115 18.19 1.13 2.89
CA LEU A 115 17.46 2.39 2.98
C LEU A 115 18.12 3.36 3.97
N SER A 116 18.52 2.86 5.14
CA SER A 116 19.23 3.66 6.14
C SER A 116 20.58 4.16 5.62
N LYS A 117 21.37 3.33 4.93
CA LYS A 117 22.65 3.73 4.31
C LYS A 117 22.45 4.82 3.26
N ARG A 118 21.31 4.79 2.56
CA ARG A 118 20.92 5.78 1.54
C ARG A 118 20.26 7.03 2.14
N GLY A 119 20.25 7.18 3.47
CA GLY A 119 19.78 8.37 4.17
C GLY A 119 18.27 8.41 4.42
N ILE A 120 17.57 7.29 4.22
CA ILE A 120 16.12 7.18 4.47
C ILE A 120 15.93 6.65 5.90
N GLY A 121 15.73 7.58 6.84
CA GLY A 121 15.60 7.27 8.27
C GLY A 121 14.18 7.29 8.81
N ASN A 122 13.17 7.68 8.03
CA ASN A 122 11.79 7.84 8.53
C ASN A 122 10.89 6.68 8.08
N LEU A 123 11.23 5.48 8.56
CA LEU A 123 10.65 4.22 8.12
C LEU A 123 9.56 3.71 9.07
N GLN A 124 8.43 3.29 8.51
CA GLN A 124 7.41 2.50 9.20
C GLN A 124 7.25 1.18 8.44
N VAL A 125 7.31 0.06 9.15
CA VAL A 125 7.20 -1.27 8.53
C VAL A 125 5.99 -1.99 9.08
N GLY A 126 5.14 -2.47 8.18
CA GLY A 126 3.98 -3.29 8.48
C GLY A 126 4.12 -4.67 7.85
N PHE A 127 3.50 -5.65 8.50
CA PHE A 127 3.36 -7.01 8.00
C PHE A 127 1.89 -7.36 7.94
N LEU A 128 1.45 -7.78 6.77
CA LEU A 128 0.11 -8.31 6.56
C LEU A 128 0.21 -9.79 6.20
N HIS A 129 -0.20 -10.62 7.16
CA HIS A 129 -0.59 -12.00 6.92
C HIS A 129 -2.11 -12.09 7.09
N ASP A 130 -2.78 -12.94 6.30
CA ASP A 130 -4.12 -13.48 6.58
C ASP A 130 -5.07 -12.59 7.42
N ALA A 131 -5.93 -11.79 6.75
CA ALA A 131 -6.77 -10.73 7.34
C ALA A 131 -7.70 -11.19 8.47
N LEU A 132 -7.94 -12.49 8.58
CA LEU A 132 -9.01 -13.04 9.41
C LEU A 132 -8.84 -12.77 10.89
N LYS A 133 -7.60 -12.78 11.39
CA LYS A 133 -7.36 -12.48 12.81
C LYS A 133 -7.53 -11.01 13.16
N TRP A 134 -7.66 -10.13 12.18
CA TRP A 134 -7.84 -8.70 12.42
C TRP A 134 -9.17 -8.38 13.13
N LYS A 135 -10.20 -9.24 12.98
CA LYS A 135 -11.52 -9.04 13.62
C LYS A 135 -11.69 -9.73 14.97
N GLU A 136 -10.88 -10.73 15.33
CA GLU A 136 -11.18 -11.62 16.48
C GLU A 136 -10.21 -11.51 17.66
N THR A 137 -9.03 -10.89 17.51
CA THR A 137 -8.10 -10.70 18.63
C THR A 137 -7.95 -9.24 19.02
N GLU A 138 -8.49 -8.87 20.19
CA GLU A 138 -8.06 -7.68 20.92
C GLU A 138 -6.55 -7.80 21.20
N HIS A 139 -5.78 -6.83 20.69
CA HIS A 139 -4.38 -6.52 20.94
C HIS A 139 -3.27 -7.15 20.07
N THR A 140 -2.35 -6.24 19.68
CA THR A 140 -0.97 -6.42 19.17
C THR A 140 -0.76 -6.83 17.71
N HIS A 141 -1.18 -5.97 16.79
CA HIS A 141 -0.47 -5.84 15.51
C HIS A 141 0.61 -4.77 15.65
N LEU A 142 1.87 -5.19 15.63
CA LEU A 142 3.03 -4.34 15.90
C LEU A 142 3.40 -3.51 14.67
N TRP A 143 2.68 -2.41 14.46
CA TRP A 143 3.28 -1.25 13.78
C TRP A 143 4.27 -0.64 14.74
N ARG A 144 5.54 -1.06 14.63
CA ARG A 144 6.63 -0.39 15.34
C ARG A 144 7.24 0.63 14.39
N PRO A 145 7.26 1.92 14.73
CA PRO A 145 8.25 2.81 14.13
C PRO A 145 9.61 2.21 14.48
N LEU A 146 10.28 1.62 13.49
CA LEU A 146 11.61 1.02 13.70
C LEU A 146 12.68 2.12 13.77
N TYR A 147 12.38 3.31 13.25
CA TYR A 147 13.34 4.39 13.14
C TYR A 147 12.64 5.77 13.11
N THR A 148 12.92 6.61 14.11
CA THR A 148 12.74 8.06 14.02
C THR A 148 14.06 8.70 14.39
N ASN A 149 14.78 9.26 13.42
CA ASN A 149 16.09 9.91 13.63
C ASN A 149 15.97 11.29 14.29
N THR A 150 15.01 11.49 15.18
CA THR A 150 14.78 12.75 15.89
C THR A 150 14.98 12.52 17.38
N SER A 151 15.96 13.23 17.94
CA SER A 151 16.33 13.33 19.36
C SER A 151 15.23 13.93 20.27
N THR A 152 13.96 13.88 19.86
CA THR A 152 12.82 14.48 20.55
C THR A 152 11.57 13.61 20.38
N LEU A 153 11.42 12.60 21.23
CA LEU A 153 10.14 11.91 21.48
C LEU A 153 9.46 12.61 22.67
N PRO A 154 8.24 13.15 22.55
CA PRO A 154 7.46 13.55 23.70
C PRO A 154 6.92 12.29 24.40
N LEU A 155 7.27 12.16 25.66
CA LEU A 155 7.01 11.01 26.51
C LEU A 155 5.59 11.07 27.08
N HIS A 156 4.56 10.84 26.25
CA HIS A 156 3.20 10.61 26.75
C HIS A 156 2.45 9.58 25.91
N THR A 157 2.41 8.36 26.41
CA THR A 157 1.21 7.50 26.49
C THR A 157 1.56 6.25 27.28
N LYS A 158 0.77 5.95 28.32
CA LYS A 158 0.89 4.71 29.11
C LYS A 158 0.57 3.52 28.20
N LEU A 159 1.55 2.64 27.98
CA LEU A 159 1.37 1.31 27.38
C LEU A 159 0.89 0.32 28.45
N PRO A 160 0.01 -0.66 28.10
CA PRO A 160 -0.24 -1.81 28.96
C PRO A 160 0.98 -2.75 28.95
N THR A 161 1.38 -3.16 30.15
CA THR A 161 2.55 -4.01 30.44
C THR A 161 2.33 -5.45 29.95
N VAL A 162 3.00 -5.82 28.87
CA VAL A 162 3.49 -7.19 28.67
C VAL A 162 4.99 -7.05 28.45
N ASP A 163 5.76 -7.43 29.47
CA ASP A 163 7.22 -7.32 29.52
C ASP A 163 7.86 -8.60 28.94
N PRO A 164 8.47 -8.56 27.74
CA PRO A 164 9.17 -9.72 27.18
C PRO A 164 10.56 -9.94 27.80
N PHE A 165 10.97 -9.18 28.84
CA PHE A 165 12.31 -9.22 29.43
C PHE A 165 12.39 -9.73 30.87
N ALA A 166 11.38 -10.46 31.35
CA ALA A 166 11.38 -11.04 32.72
C ALA A 166 12.52 -12.03 33.04
N ALA A 167 13.43 -12.34 32.10
CA ALA A 167 14.53 -13.29 32.30
C ALA A 167 15.89 -12.67 32.67
N PHE A 168 16.04 -11.34 32.75
CA PHE A 168 17.30 -10.72 33.22
C PHE A 168 17.12 -10.06 34.60
N LYS A 169 17.21 -10.87 35.65
CA LYS A 169 17.46 -10.36 37.01
C LYS A 169 18.96 -10.07 37.14
N GLN A 170 19.33 -8.79 37.19
CA GLN A 170 20.60 -8.35 37.78
C GLN A 170 20.38 -7.71 39.16
N PRO A 171 21.40 -7.74 40.05
CA PRO A 171 21.23 -7.52 41.47
C PRO A 171 21.02 -6.04 41.78
N THR A 172 20.15 -5.80 42.76
CA THR A 172 19.96 -4.51 43.43
C THR A 172 21.23 -4.03 44.11
N SER A 173 21.78 -2.88 43.73
CA SER A 173 21.92 -1.70 44.60
C SER A 173 22.84 -0.60 44.04
N THR A 174 22.50 0.62 44.44
CA THR A 174 23.28 1.87 44.53
C THR A 174 23.48 2.79 43.30
N SER A 175 22.94 4.01 43.49
CA SER A 175 23.16 5.31 42.84
C SER A 175 22.84 5.47 41.34
N LEU A 176 21.77 6.23 41.06
CA LEU A 176 21.45 6.79 39.73
C LEU A 176 22.45 7.92 39.37
N PRO A 177 23.13 7.85 38.22
CA PRO A 177 23.68 9.03 37.56
C PRO A 177 22.59 9.76 36.77
N SER A 178 22.55 11.09 36.90
CA SER A 178 21.61 12.03 36.28
C SER A 178 21.85 12.29 34.78
N SER A 179 22.23 11.26 34.02
CA SER A 179 22.32 11.32 32.56
C SER A 179 21.43 10.23 31.96
N LEU A 180 20.12 10.47 31.93
CA LEU A 180 19.18 9.72 31.09
C LEU A 180 19.43 10.12 29.63
N THR A 181 20.54 9.67 29.06
CA THR A 181 20.65 9.52 27.61
C THR A 181 19.60 8.49 27.21
N SER A 182 18.66 8.89 26.36
CA SER A 182 17.68 8.00 25.73
C SER A 182 18.36 6.68 25.37
N PRO A 183 17.80 5.51 25.73
CA PRO A 183 18.41 4.23 25.38
C PRO A 183 18.46 4.14 23.86
N GLN A 184 19.65 4.35 23.30
CA GLN A 184 19.91 3.98 21.91
C GLN A 184 19.84 2.45 21.90
N LEU A 185 18.74 1.90 21.38
CA LEU A 185 18.72 0.49 21.02
C LEU A 185 19.88 0.26 20.05
N SER A 186 20.73 -0.72 20.35
CA SER A 186 21.76 -1.14 19.40
C SER A 186 21.10 -1.63 18.11
N LEU A 187 21.80 -1.46 16.99
CA LEU A 187 21.35 -1.97 15.69
C LEU A 187 21.04 -3.48 15.76
N ASP A 188 21.83 -4.23 16.53
CA ASP A 188 21.64 -5.67 16.77
C ASP A 188 20.32 -5.98 17.49
N ALA A 189 19.91 -5.15 18.46
CA ALA A 189 18.65 -5.34 19.18
C ALA A 189 17.44 -5.07 18.27
N LEU A 190 17.56 -4.10 17.36
CA LEU A 190 16.56 -3.81 16.32
C LEU A 190 16.50 -4.94 15.29
N GLU A 191 17.64 -5.45 14.83
CA GLU A 191 17.73 -6.61 13.94
C GLU A 191 17.04 -7.82 14.56
N MET A 192 17.40 -8.18 15.79
CA MET A 192 16.80 -9.32 16.48
C MET A 192 15.30 -9.15 16.71
N SER A 193 14.84 -7.93 17.03
CA SER A 193 13.41 -7.63 17.15
C SER A 193 12.68 -7.77 15.82
N PHE A 194 13.26 -7.24 14.74
CA PHE A 194 12.71 -7.35 13.39
C PHE A 194 12.63 -8.80 12.96
N LEU A 195 13.74 -9.54 13.05
CA LEU A 195 13.82 -10.95 12.71
C LEU A 195 12.82 -11.78 13.53
N HIS A 196 12.69 -11.49 14.83
CA HIS A 196 11.75 -12.19 15.68
C HIS A 196 10.29 -11.92 15.30
N ILE A 197 9.89 -10.66 15.12
CA ILE A 197 8.54 -10.29 14.70
C ILE A 197 8.25 -10.92 13.34
N PHE A 198 9.13 -10.74 12.36
CA PHE A 198 9.00 -11.30 11.03
C PHE A 198 8.85 -12.82 11.13
N GLN A 199 9.78 -13.52 11.79
CA GLN A 199 9.69 -14.97 11.95
C GLN A 199 8.41 -15.41 12.66
N GLN A 200 7.94 -14.72 13.70
CA GLN A 200 6.66 -15.06 14.34
C GLN A 200 5.49 -14.96 13.36
N GLN A 201 5.44 -13.88 12.55
CA GLN A 201 4.38 -13.71 11.56
C GLN A 201 4.38 -14.84 10.51
N PHE A 202 5.55 -15.40 10.16
CA PHE A 202 5.68 -16.51 9.21
C PHE A 202 5.67 -17.91 9.84
N SER A 203 5.97 -18.04 11.14
CA SER A 203 6.11 -19.34 11.85
C SER A 203 4.86 -19.76 12.61
N LEU A 204 3.87 -18.88 12.77
CA LEU A 204 2.58 -19.24 13.35
C LEU A 204 1.88 -20.22 12.41
N GLU A 205 2.08 -21.52 12.60
CA GLU A 205 1.29 -22.60 12.00
C GLU A 205 -0.17 -22.44 12.43
N THR A 206 -0.94 -21.60 11.72
CA THR A 206 -2.39 -21.58 11.90
C THR A 206 -2.94 -22.75 11.13
N ARG A 207 -3.59 -23.67 11.85
CA ARG A 207 -4.47 -24.65 11.22
C ARG A 207 -5.40 -23.93 10.23
N PRO A 208 -5.57 -24.44 9.01
CA PRO A 208 -6.40 -23.82 7.98
C PRO A 208 -7.85 -23.91 8.42
N THR A 209 -8.30 -22.96 9.25
CA THR A 209 -9.60 -23.12 9.93
C THR A 209 -10.69 -22.27 9.32
N HIS A 210 -10.44 -21.10 8.74
CA HIS A 210 -11.46 -20.42 7.95
C HIS A 210 -10.83 -19.64 6.78
N PHE A 211 -11.47 -19.68 5.61
CA PHE A 211 -11.03 -19.09 4.34
C PHE A 211 -11.86 -17.85 4.01
N THR A 212 -11.84 -16.79 4.80
CA THR A 212 -12.62 -15.59 4.48
C THR A 212 -11.77 -14.31 4.51
N ASN A 213 -11.36 -13.87 3.32
CA ASN A 213 -10.61 -12.64 2.98
C ASN A 213 -9.09 -12.81 2.90
N ARG A 214 -8.63 -13.21 1.70
CA ARG A 214 -7.20 -13.23 1.36
C ARG A 214 -6.64 -11.82 1.11
N SER A 215 -5.32 -11.79 0.85
CA SER A 215 -4.38 -10.70 1.08
C SER A 215 -4.70 -9.37 0.42
N LEU A 216 -5.36 -9.34 -0.75
CA LEU A 216 -5.63 -8.09 -1.47
C LEU A 216 -6.82 -7.31 -0.89
N GLU A 217 -7.90 -7.99 -0.53
CA GLU A 217 -9.05 -7.34 0.12
C GLU A 217 -8.75 -6.98 1.56
N ALA A 218 -8.06 -7.88 2.26
CA ALA A 218 -7.43 -7.63 3.55
C ALA A 218 -6.66 -6.32 3.55
N LEU A 219 -5.83 -6.15 2.52
CA LEU A 219 -5.01 -4.97 2.37
C LEU A 219 -5.87 -3.72 2.21
N ARG A 220 -6.87 -3.75 1.33
CA ARG A 220 -7.76 -2.61 1.14
C ARG A 220 -8.40 -2.22 2.46
N ASP A 221 -8.98 -3.17 3.18
CA ASP A 221 -9.71 -2.89 4.40
C ASP A 221 -8.78 -2.29 5.47
N ILE A 222 -7.55 -2.81 5.58
CA ILE A 222 -6.50 -2.30 6.47
C ILE A 222 -6.07 -0.89 6.06
N LEU A 223 -5.74 -0.67 4.79
CA LEU A 223 -5.28 0.65 4.35
C LEU A 223 -6.43 1.68 4.31
N SER A 224 -7.69 1.25 4.29
CA SER A 224 -8.83 2.16 4.20
C SER A 224 -8.98 2.97 5.48
N THR A 225 -8.90 4.30 5.34
CA THR A 225 -9.06 5.25 6.44
C THR A 225 -10.44 5.19 7.09
N GLN A 226 -11.46 4.73 6.36
CA GLN A 226 -12.84 4.61 6.85
C GLN A 226 -13.08 3.41 7.77
N ASN A 227 -12.32 2.32 7.61
CA ASN A 227 -12.57 1.07 8.36
C ASN A 227 -11.61 0.86 9.52
N ASN A 228 -10.82 1.85 9.94
CA ASN A 228 -9.92 1.69 11.07
C ASN A 228 -10.51 2.26 12.38
N PRO A 229 -11.31 1.48 13.14
CA PRO A 229 -11.96 1.94 14.36
C PRO A 229 -10.99 2.28 15.49
N THR A 230 -9.71 1.90 15.37
CA THR A 230 -8.71 2.12 16.42
C THR A 230 -7.98 3.46 16.31
N GLY A 231 -8.27 4.28 15.28
CA GLY A 231 -7.60 5.56 15.06
C GLY A 231 -6.10 5.44 14.72
N GLN A 232 -5.60 4.22 14.53
CA GLN A 232 -4.22 3.99 14.10
C GLN A 232 -4.12 4.28 12.62
N ILE A 233 -3.73 5.51 12.25
CA ILE A 233 -3.43 5.83 10.86
C ILE A 233 -2.24 4.94 10.41
N LEU A 234 -2.57 3.90 9.64
CA LEU A 234 -1.60 2.92 9.16
C LEU A 234 -0.66 3.52 8.12
N LEU A 235 -1.20 4.40 7.27
CA LEU A 235 -0.45 5.12 6.24
C LEU A 235 -0.30 6.57 6.63
N ARG A 236 0.93 7.02 6.81
CA ARG A 236 1.18 8.40 7.22
C ARG A 236 0.89 9.33 6.03
N LYS A 237 0.21 10.46 6.27
CA LYS A 237 -0.12 11.44 5.21
C LYS A 237 1.11 11.76 4.35
N ARG A 238 0.93 11.70 3.02
CA ARG A 238 1.96 11.99 2.01
C ARG A 238 3.22 11.14 2.14
N SER A 239 3.09 9.90 2.63
CA SER A 239 4.18 8.93 2.61
C SER A 239 4.39 8.33 1.22
N LEU A 240 5.62 7.87 0.98
CA LEU A 240 5.88 6.84 -0.01
C LEU A 240 5.47 5.50 0.60
N VAL A 241 4.49 4.84 0.01
CA VAL A 241 4.02 3.52 0.43
C VAL A 241 4.64 2.48 -0.51
N SER A 242 5.55 1.66 -0.01
CA SER A 242 6.12 0.52 -0.72
C SER A 242 5.40 -0.75 -0.29
N ILE A 243 4.65 -1.35 -1.21
CA ILE A 243 3.95 -2.61 -0.99
C ILE A 243 4.78 -3.73 -1.60
N ILE A 244 5.26 -4.64 -0.77
CA ILE A 244 6.09 -5.77 -1.18
C ILE A 244 5.27 -7.04 -1.06
N PHE A 245 4.85 -7.58 -2.19
CA PHE A 245 4.21 -8.88 -2.25
C PHE A 245 5.23 -10.00 -2.11
N ILE A 246 4.90 -11.02 -1.33
CA ILE A 246 5.65 -12.26 -1.19
C ILE A 246 4.66 -13.38 -1.51
N SER A 247 4.76 -13.96 -2.70
CA SER A 247 3.68 -14.76 -3.22
C SER A 247 4.14 -15.96 -4.05
N ARG A 248 3.46 -17.10 -3.85
CA ARG A 248 3.48 -18.25 -4.78
C ARG A 248 2.41 -18.16 -5.87
N GLU A 249 1.90 -16.95 -6.11
CA GLU A 249 0.91 -16.64 -7.13
C GLU A 249 -0.47 -17.29 -6.84
N ASN A 250 -0.81 -17.58 -5.58
CA ASN A 250 -1.98 -18.40 -5.25
C ASN A 250 -3.17 -17.63 -4.64
N ASP A 251 -3.35 -16.33 -4.93
CA ASP A 251 -4.40 -15.51 -4.29
C ASP A 251 -5.84 -15.81 -4.80
N CYS A 252 -6.61 -16.54 -4.00
CA CYS A 252 -8.07 -16.64 -4.09
C CYS A 252 -8.80 -15.69 -3.10
N SER A 253 -8.60 -14.36 -3.23
CA SER A 253 -9.46 -13.38 -2.55
C SER A 253 -10.89 -13.40 -3.15
N HIS A 254 -11.90 -13.65 -2.33
CA HIS A 254 -13.33 -13.76 -2.69
C HIS A 254 -14.24 -13.04 -1.70
N ASN A 255 -15.51 -12.85 -2.06
CA ASN A 255 -16.51 -12.09 -1.28
C ASN A 255 -17.15 -12.88 -0.12
N GLY A 256 -16.42 -13.80 0.49
CA GLY A 256 -16.95 -14.67 1.56
C GLY A 256 -17.95 -15.74 1.11
N LYS A 257 -18.23 -15.89 -0.19
CA LYS A 257 -19.20 -16.88 -0.71
C LYS A 257 -18.63 -18.27 -0.98
N LEU A 258 -17.30 -18.46 -0.87
CA LEU A 258 -16.73 -19.79 -0.96
C LEU A 258 -17.01 -20.53 0.34
N THR A 259 -18.01 -21.41 0.31
CA THR A 259 -18.23 -22.40 1.37
C THR A 259 -17.79 -23.75 0.81
N PRO A 260 -16.50 -24.07 0.86
CA PRO A 260 -16.07 -25.33 0.33
C PRO A 260 -16.62 -26.48 1.17
N PRO A 261 -16.87 -27.65 0.55
CA PRO A 261 -17.12 -28.88 1.29
C PRO A 261 -16.01 -29.11 2.31
N ALA A 262 -16.37 -29.47 3.55
CA ALA A 262 -15.42 -29.71 4.64
C ALA A 262 -14.39 -30.81 4.34
N SER A 263 -14.63 -31.63 3.30
CA SER A 263 -13.77 -32.71 2.84
C SER A 263 -12.66 -32.29 1.89
N LEU A 264 -12.66 -31.05 1.38
CA LEU A 264 -11.64 -30.62 0.43
C LEU A 264 -10.30 -30.31 1.10
N SER A 265 -9.22 -30.79 0.49
CA SER A 265 -7.87 -30.42 0.91
C SER A 265 -7.58 -28.95 0.58
N PRO A 266 -6.66 -28.29 1.30
CA PRO A 266 -6.11 -27.00 0.90
C PRO A 266 -5.83 -26.78 -0.59
N ASP A 267 -5.18 -27.75 -1.24
CA ASP A 267 -4.77 -27.65 -2.64
C ASP A 267 -5.97 -27.75 -3.58
N ASP A 268 -6.98 -28.54 -3.20
CA ASP A 268 -8.26 -28.61 -3.90
C ASP A 268 -8.99 -27.27 -3.86
N LEU A 269 -8.99 -26.62 -2.70
CA LEU A 269 -9.63 -25.32 -2.53
C LEU A 269 -9.00 -24.26 -3.41
N HIS A 270 -7.66 -24.25 -3.45
CA HIS A 270 -6.94 -23.35 -4.33
C HIS A 270 -7.32 -23.59 -5.80
N THR A 271 -7.32 -24.85 -6.24
CA THR A 271 -7.71 -25.22 -7.61
C THR A 271 -9.15 -24.86 -7.91
N LEU A 272 -10.07 -25.11 -6.97
CA LEU A 272 -11.50 -24.82 -7.07
C LEU A 272 -11.77 -23.33 -7.33
N CYS A 273 -11.08 -22.46 -6.61
CA CYS A 273 -11.20 -21.02 -6.76
C CYS A 273 -10.86 -20.52 -8.17
N HIS A 274 -9.93 -21.19 -8.83
CA HIS A 274 -9.38 -20.78 -10.11
C HIS A 274 -9.98 -21.53 -11.30
N LEU A 275 -11.05 -22.28 -11.03
CA LEU A 275 -11.78 -23.07 -12.00
C LEU A 275 -13.12 -22.36 -12.33
N PRO A 276 -13.51 -22.20 -13.60
CA PRO A 276 -14.80 -21.59 -13.94
C PRO A 276 -15.96 -22.52 -13.57
N ALA A 277 -17.13 -21.97 -13.20
CA ALA A 277 -18.32 -22.72 -12.79
C ALA A 277 -18.72 -23.90 -13.69
N ARG A 278 -18.45 -23.79 -15.00
CA ARG A 278 -18.77 -24.83 -15.99
C ARG A 278 -17.81 -26.03 -16.01
N ARG A 279 -16.81 -26.05 -15.12
CA ARG A 279 -15.80 -27.11 -15.00
C ARG A 279 -15.86 -27.65 -13.58
N ASN A 280 -15.73 -28.97 -13.46
CA ASN A 280 -15.71 -29.64 -12.17
C ASN A 280 -14.28 -29.85 -11.70
N LEU A 281 -14.08 -29.77 -10.39
CA LEU A 281 -12.81 -30.11 -9.75
C LEU A 281 -12.50 -31.59 -10.01
N LYS A 282 -11.24 -31.87 -10.36
CA LYS A 282 -10.76 -33.21 -10.66
C LYS A 282 -9.84 -33.74 -9.56
N ASP A 283 -9.83 -35.05 -9.37
CA ASP A 283 -8.80 -35.74 -8.58
C ASP A 283 -7.50 -35.96 -9.37
N GLN A 284 -6.56 -36.72 -8.80
CA GLN A 284 -5.26 -36.99 -9.42
C GLN A 284 -5.40 -37.89 -10.66
N GLU A 285 -6.46 -38.70 -10.71
CA GLU A 285 -6.82 -39.61 -11.78
C GLU A 285 -7.62 -38.92 -12.91
N GLY A 286 -8.02 -37.66 -12.72
CA GLY A 286 -8.81 -36.88 -13.68
C GLY A 286 -10.32 -37.11 -13.61
N THR A 287 -10.81 -37.82 -12.59
CA THR A 287 -12.23 -38.03 -12.33
C THR A 287 -12.82 -36.87 -11.51
N ASP A 288 -14.13 -36.65 -11.62
CA ASP A 288 -14.79 -35.55 -10.90
C ASP A 288 -14.76 -35.82 -9.39
N LYS A 289 -14.23 -34.87 -8.61
CA LYS A 289 -14.40 -34.88 -7.16
C LYS A 289 -15.86 -34.61 -6.83
N LEU A 290 -16.41 -35.43 -5.93
CA LEU A 290 -17.81 -35.37 -5.52
C LEU A 290 -17.94 -34.73 -4.12
N ASP A 291 -19.03 -34.00 -3.90
CA ASP A 291 -19.40 -33.49 -2.59
C ASP A 291 -20.04 -34.58 -1.71
N GLN A 292 -20.55 -34.17 -0.53
CA GLN A 292 -21.18 -35.08 0.43
C GLN A 292 -22.45 -35.74 -0.12
N ASP A 293 -23.09 -35.15 -1.13
CA ASP A 293 -24.30 -35.64 -1.79
C ASP A 293 -23.98 -36.44 -3.07
N GLY A 294 -22.69 -36.67 -3.34
CA GLY A 294 -22.25 -37.39 -4.53
C GLY A 294 -22.31 -36.57 -5.83
N GLN A 295 -22.45 -35.25 -5.76
CA GLN A 295 -22.47 -34.38 -6.94
C GLN A 295 -21.08 -33.85 -7.28
N PRO A 296 -20.73 -33.72 -8.58
CA PRO A 296 -19.47 -33.10 -8.98
C PRO A 296 -19.33 -31.67 -8.44
N ILE A 297 -18.17 -31.36 -7.88
CA ILE A 297 -17.90 -30.05 -7.29
C ILE A 297 -17.54 -29.04 -8.40
N PRO A 298 -18.38 -28.02 -8.68
CA PRO A 298 -18.13 -27.06 -9.74
C PRO A 298 -17.12 -25.99 -9.31
N GLY A 299 -16.37 -25.46 -10.28
CA GLY A 299 -15.44 -24.35 -10.10
C GLY A 299 -16.09 -23.08 -9.53
N GLN A 300 -15.30 -22.25 -8.87
CA GLN A 300 -15.80 -21.11 -8.09
C GLN A 300 -15.19 -19.76 -8.49
N MET A 301 -14.58 -19.65 -9.68
CA MET A 301 -13.93 -18.43 -10.17
C MET A 301 -14.84 -17.19 -10.18
N GLN A 302 -16.14 -17.36 -10.39
CA GLN A 302 -17.14 -16.28 -10.36
C GLN A 302 -17.26 -15.56 -9.01
N HIS A 303 -16.75 -16.16 -7.93
CA HIS A 303 -16.76 -15.57 -6.59
C HIS A 303 -15.50 -14.78 -6.26
N LEU A 304 -14.47 -14.85 -7.11
CA LEU A 304 -13.24 -14.09 -6.92
C LEU A 304 -13.50 -12.59 -7.08
N HIS A 305 -12.84 -11.80 -6.23
CA HIS A 305 -12.75 -10.37 -6.48
C HIS A 305 -11.88 -10.10 -7.71
N SER A 306 -12.26 -9.11 -8.52
CA SER A 306 -11.41 -8.64 -9.61
C SER A 306 -10.17 -7.96 -9.05
N THR A 307 -9.00 -8.20 -9.65
CA THR A 307 -7.78 -7.44 -9.35
C THR A 307 -7.95 -5.94 -9.61
N GLN A 308 -8.84 -5.56 -10.56
CA GLN A 308 -9.11 -4.15 -10.88
C GLN A 308 -9.56 -3.37 -9.65
N ARG A 309 -10.38 -3.97 -8.78
CA ARG A 309 -10.87 -3.31 -7.57
C ARG A 309 -9.74 -2.91 -6.63
N TYR A 310 -8.69 -3.72 -6.57
CA TYR A 310 -7.52 -3.45 -5.76
C TYR A 310 -6.61 -2.41 -6.43
N ILE A 311 -6.46 -2.49 -7.76
CA ILE A 311 -5.78 -1.46 -8.56
C ILE A 311 -6.42 -0.08 -8.36
N ASP A 312 -7.74 0.01 -8.45
CA ASP A 312 -8.48 1.26 -8.30
C ASP A 312 -8.26 1.85 -6.91
N TYR A 313 -8.21 0.99 -5.90
CA TYR A 313 -7.93 1.41 -4.53
C TYR A 313 -6.51 1.97 -4.36
N LEU A 314 -5.49 1.32 -4.91
CA LEU A 314 -4.12 1.86 -4.86
C LEU A 314 -4.00 3.18 -5.62
N LYS A 315 -4.69 3.31 -6.77
CA LYS A 315 -4.77 4.59 -7.49
C LYS A 315 -5.49 5.66 -6.68
N GLN A 316 -6.51 5.30 -5.91
CA GLN A 316 -7.16 6.23 -4.98
C GLN A 316 -6.17 6.73 -3.92
N LEU A 317 -5.33 5.85 -3.34
CA LEU A 317 -4.29 6.30 -2.41
C LEU A 317 -3.30 7.29 -3.05
N GLU A 318 -2.97 7.11 -4.34
CA GLU A 318 -2.17 8.11 -5.08
C GLU A 318 -2.88 9.46 -5.19
N GLN A 319 -4.19 9.44 -5.45
CA GLN A 319 -5.02 10.65 -5.52
C GLN A 319 -5.06 11.36 -4.15
N ASP A 320 -5.14 10.60 -3.07
CA ASP A 320 -5.10 11.07 -1.68
C ASP A 320 -3.71 11.63 -1.27
N GLY A 321 -2.74 11.61 -2.18
CA GLY A 321 -1.44 12.27 -2.03
C GLY A 321 -0.32 11.35 -1.56
N HIS A 322 -0.55 10.04 -1.51
CA HIS A 322 0.52 9.08 -1.32
C HIS A 322 1.28 8.84 -2.63
N GLN A 323 2.53 8.41 -2.52
CA GLN A 323 3.24 7.82 -3.66
C GLN A 323 3.22 6.32 -3.47
N ILE A 324 2.71 5.56 -4.44
CA ILE A 324 2.61 4.11 -4.33
C ILE A 324 3.72 3.46 -5.15
N LEU A 325 4.47 2.57 -4.52
CA LEU A 325 5.43 1.69 -5.16
C LEU A 325 4.98 0.25 -4.90
N VAL A 326 4.81 -0.55 -5.96
CA VAL A 326 4.41 -1.95 -5.83
C VAL A 326 5.53 -2.84 -6.33
N ASN A 327 6.09 -3.59 -5.40
CA ASN A 327 7.18 -4.52 -5.61
C ASN A 327 6.73 -5.93 -5.26
N GLY A 328 7.46 -6.93 -5.75
CA GLY A 328 7.08 -8.30 -5.45
C GLY A 328 8.19 -9.33 -5.57
N LEU A 329 8.04 -10.35 -4.74
CA LEU A 329 8.78 -11.58 -4.67
C LEU A 329 7.85 -12.70 -5.14
N LEU A 330 8.11 -13.25 -6.31
CA LEU A 330 7.30 -14.29 -6.94
C LEU A 330 8.01 -15.64 -6.95
N GLY A 331 7.33 -16.66 -6.46
CA GLY A 331 7.81 -18.04 -6.49
C GLY A 331 8.19 -18.59 -5.11
N ASP A 332 8.63 -19.84 -5.12
CA ASP A 332 9.11 -20.56 -3.94
C ASP A 332 10.47 -21.16 -4.28
N PRO A 333 11.52 -20.87 -3.48
CA PRO A 333 12.86 -21.33 -3.77
C PRO A 333 13.04 -22.86 -3.70
N ASN A 334 12.06 -23.58 -3.16
CA ASN A 334 12.15 -25.03 -2.96
C ASN A 334 11.22 -25.83 -3.87
N ASP A 335 10.51 -25.17 -4.80
CA ASP A 335 9.40 -25.78 -5.55
C ASP A 335 9.59 -25.71 -7.06
N ILE A 336 10.77 -26.11 -7.53
CA ILE A 336 11.07 -26.19 -8.97
C ILE A 336 10.16 -27.24 -9.61
N GLY A 337 9.46 -26.83 -10.67
CA GLY A 337 8.55 -27.70 -11.41
C GLY A 337 7.07 -27.58 -11.04
N TYR A 338 6.78 -26.70 -10.10
CA TYR A 338 5.42 -26.31 -9.72
C TYR A 338 4.88 -25.24 -10.67
N GLU A 339 4.80 -25.56 -11.96
CA GLU A 339 4.01 -24.77 -12.89
C GLU A 339 2.54 -25.13 -12.68
N GLN A 340 1.77 -24.16 -12.20
CA GLN A 340 0.32 -24.31 -12.13
C GLN A 340 -0.32 -23.57 -13.28
N CYS A 341 -1.45 -24.06 -13.75
CA CYS A 341 -2.19 -23.45 -14.85
C CYS A 341 -3.65 -23.28 -14.43
N TYR A 342 -4.10 -22.03 -14.40
CA TYR A 342 -5.43 -21.65 -13.93
C TYR A 342 -6.19 -20.84 -14.96
N TYR A 343 -7.51 -20.79 -14.82
CA TYR A 343 -8.33 -19.96 -15.67
C TYR A 343 -8.32 -18.53 -15.14
N VAL A 344 -7.96 -17.57 -16.00
CA VAL A 344 -8.13 -16.13 -15.75
C VAL A 344 -9.42 -15.60 -16.38
N SER A 345 -9.98 -16.36 -17.33
CA SER A 345 -11.35 -16.21 -17.83
C SER A 345 -11.84 -17.60 -18.27
N PRO A 346 -13.15 -17.81 -18.50
CA PRO A 346 -13.67 -19.14 -18.81
C PRO A 346 -12.95 -19.84 -19.97
N ASN A 347 -12.45 -19.08 -20.96
CA ASN A 347 -11.79 -19.60 -22.17
C ASN A 347 -10.27 -19.38 -22.18
N LYS A 348 -9.69 -18.73 -21.17
CA LYS A 348 -8.26 -18.38 -21.15
C LYS A 348 -7.60 -18.97 -19.92
N ARG A 349 -6.68 -19.92 -20.17
CA ARG A 349 -5.77 -20.44 -19.16
C ARG A 349 -4.51 -19.60 -19.14
N ARG A 350 -3.92 -19.42 -17.96
CA ARG A 350 -2.62 -18.80 -17.77
C ARG A 350 -1.87 -19.64 -16.75
N CYS A 351 -0.56 -19.79 -16.96
CA CYS A 351 0.29 -20.59 -16.09
C CYS A 351 1.30 -19.70 -15.38
N GLY A 352 1.61 -20.01 -14.14
CA GLY A 352 2.58 -19.30 -13.32
C GLY A 352 3.22 -20.20 -12.28
N GLY A 353 4.23 -19.66 -11.62
CA GLY A 353 5.09 -20.42 -10.71
C GLY A 353 6.39 -20.86 -11.36
N CYS A 354 7.09 -21.78 -10.68
CA CYS A 354 8.43 -22.21 -11.04
C CYS A 354 8.38 -23.37 -12.05
N THR A 355 8.90 -23.16 -13.26
CA THR A 355 8.96 -24.25 -14.24
C THR A 355 10.25 -25.06 -14.08
N TYR A 356 10.22 -26.35 -14.43
CA TYR A 356 11.40 -27.25 -14.32
C TYR A 356 12.62 -26.76 -15.12
N GLN A 357 12.44 -25.85 -16.08
CA GLN A 357 13.48 -25.36 -16.99
C GLN A 357 13.91 -23.93 -16.68
N THR A 358 13.23 -23.22 -15.77
CA THR A 358 13.51 -21.82 -15.47
C THR A 358 13.83 -21.63 -14.00
N LEU A 359 14.91 -20.89 -13.72
CA LEU A 359 15.22 -20.40 -12.36
C LEU A 359 14.34 -19.20 -11.96
N LYS A 360 13.33 -18.90 -12.76
CA LYS A 360 12.43 -17.75 -12.66
C LYS A 360 11.01 -18.24 -12.63
N ALA A 361 10.23 -17.75 -11.68
CA ALA A 361 8.79 -17.95 -11.66
C ALA A 361 8.11 -17.06 -12.71
N ALA A 362 7.09 -17.59 -13.39
CA ALA A 362 6.26 -16.80 -14.29
C ALA A 362 5.08 -16.18 -13.53
N PRO A 363 4.75 -14.89 -13.77
CA PRO A 363 3.56 -14.28 -13.19
C PRO A 363 2.31 -14.83 -13.88
N GLY A 364 1.54 -15.63 -13.14
CA GLY A 364 0.51 -16.49 -13.72
C GLY A 364 -0.90 -15.97 -13.59
N TYR A 365 -1.21 -15.15 -12.58
CA TYR A 365 -2.63 -14.98 -12.24
C TYR A 365 -2.97 -13.53 -11.95
N ARG A 366 -3.16 -13.19 -10.67
CA ARG A 366 -3.67 -11.88 -10.25
C ARG A 366 -2.57 -10.85 -10.13
N TYR A 367 -1.37 -11.28 -9.79
CA TYR A 367 -0.23 -10.38 -9.72
C TYR A 367 0.20 -9.89 -11.10
N LEU A 368 -0.10 -10.60 -12.18
CA LEU A 368 0.20 -10.08 -13.53
C LEU A 368 -0.53 -8.77 -13.82
N ASP A 369 -1.80 -8.62 -13.43
CA ASP A 369 -2.52 -7.37 -13.64
C ASP A 369 -1.91 -6.25 -12.78
N LEU A 370 -1.38 -6.58 -11.60
CA LEU A 370 -0.64 -5.64 -10.76
C LEU A 370 0.72 -5.26 -11.33
N ILE A 371 1.47 -6.23 -11.87
CA ILE A 371 2.72 -6.03 -12.58
C ILE A 371 2.49 -5.11 -13.76
N ASN A 372 1.47 -5.38 -14.57
CA ASN A 372 1.16 -4.56 -15.74
C ASN A 372 0.72 -3.14 -15.37
N THR A 373 0.11 -2.95 -14.19
CA THR A 373 -0.42 -1.65 -13.79
C THR A 373 0.59 -0.78 -13.05
N PHE A 374 1.30 -1.35 -12.07
CA PHE A 374 2.18 -0.60 -11.15
C PHE A 374 3.66 -0.97 -11.32
N GLY A 375 3.97 -2.05 -12.03
CA GLY A 375 5.32 -2.56 -12.18
C GLY A 375 5.93 -2.27 -13.55
N GLU A 376 7.23 -2.13 -13.57
CA GLU A 376 8.01 -2.71 -14.68
C GLU A 376 8.32 -4.15 -14.28
N ALA A 377 8.54 -5.06 -15.23
CA ALA A 377 8.94 -6.45 -14.91
C ALA A 377 10.20 -6.55 -14.02
N GLU A 378 10.94 -5.43 -13.87
CA GLU A 378 12.10 -5.29 -13.00
C GLU A 378 11.74 -5.12 -11.51
N HIS A 379 10.54 -4.64 -11.16
CA HIS A 379 10.08 -4.46 -9.77
C HIS A 379 9.58 -5.78 -9.14
N TRP A 380 9.57 -6.85 -9.94
CA TRP A 380 9.07 -8.16 -9.57
C TRP A 380 10.19 -9.17 -9.75
N PHE A 381 10.73 -9.61 -8.62
CA PHE A 381 11.78 -10.60 -8.57
C PHE A 381 11.14 -11.97 -8.51
N SER A 382 11.31 -12.74 -9.58
CA SER A 382 10.91 -14.12 -9.59
C SER A 382 12.09 -15.02 -9.26
N PHE A 383 11.91 -15.90 -8.28
CA PHE A 383 12.94 -16.81 -7.82
C PHE A 383 12.37 -18.21 -7.66
N CYS A 384 13.18 -19.18 -8.07
CA CYS A 384 12.97 -20.59 -7.79
C CYS A 384 14.14 -21.18 -6.99
N GLN A 385 14.98 -20.32 -6.36
CA GLN A 385 16.12 -20.69 -5.50
C GLN A 385 16.37 -19.67 -4.37
N GLU A 386 16.88 -20.12 -3.21
CA GLU A 386 16.96 -19.34 -1.96
C GLU A 386 17.93 -18.14 -2.01
N ASN A 387 18.86 -18.09 -2.97
CA ASN A 387 19.96 -17.12 -3.00
C ASN A 387 19.61 -15.76 -3.63
N GLN A 388 18.34 -15.48 -3.92
CA GLN A 388 17.94 -14.28 -4.67
C GLN A 388 17.27 -13.19 -3.83
N TYR A 389 16.90 -13.47 -2.57
CA TYR A 389 16.18 -12.52 -1.72
C TYR A 389 16.97 -11.23 -1.47
N ASN A 390 18.25 -11.33 -1.08
CA ASN A 390 19.06 -10.14 -0.78
C ASN A 390 19.16 -9.21 -1.98
N ARG A 391 19.42 -9.76 -3.18
CA ARG A 391 19.47 -8.97 -4.42
C ARG A 391 18.13 -8.30 -4.71
N ALA A 392 17.02 -8.99 -4.51
CA ALA A 392 15.70 -8.41 -4.69
C ALA A 392 15.45 -7.25 -3.71
N PHE A 393 15.79 -7.44 -2.44
CA PHE A 393 15.63 -6.41 -1.42
C PHE A 393 16.60 -5.22 -1.60
N GLU A 394 17.81 -5.45 -2.09
CA GLU A 394 18.73 -4.38 -2.52
C GLU A 394 18.11 -3.56 -3.66
N SER A 395 17.54 -4.23 -4.67
CA SER A 395 16.84 -3.55 -5.76
C SER A 395 15.60 -2.78 -5.29
N PHE A 396 14.82 -3.34 -4.35
CA PHE A 396 13.70 -2.61 -3.75
C PHE A 396 14.18 -1.38 -2.98
N ALA A 397 15.33 -1.46 -2.29
CA ALA A 397 15.92 -0.32 -1.62
C ALA A 397 16.32 0.77 -2.63
N GLU A 398 16.88 0.38 -3.78
CA GLU A 398 17.20 1.28 -4.89
C GLU A 398 15.96 1.97 -5.43
N GLU A 399 14.90 1.22 -5.73
CA GLU A 399 13.65 1.75 -6.27
C GLU A 399 12.95 2.68 -5.29
N ILE A 400 12.90 2.34 -4.00
CA ILE A 400 12.36 3.21 -2.95
C ILE A 400 13.22 4.49 -2.88
N THR A 401 14.55 4.35 -2.93
CA THR A 401 15.47 5.50 -2.88
C THR A 401 15.32 6.41 -4.08
N ASP A 402 15.12 5.85 -5.27
CA ASP A 402 14.83 6.64 -6.46
C ASP A 402 13.45 7.29 -6.36
N SER A 403 12.46 6.56 -5.83
CA SER A 403 11.09 7.03 -5.67
C SER A 403 10.98 8.24 -4.75
N VAL A 404 11.76 8.30 -3.66
CA VAL A 404 11.76 9.46 -2.75
C VAL A 404 12.32 10.74 -3.38
N ARG A 405 12.95 10.67 -4.57
CA ARG A 405 13.49 11.84 -5.29
C ARG A 405 12.43 12.57 -6.11
N PHE A 406 11.24 12.00 -6.29
CA PHE A 406 10.17 12.59 -7.09
C PHE A 406 9.17 13.34 -6.23
N PHE A 407 8.91 14.60 -6.52
CA PHE A 407 7.89 15.44 -5.89
C PHE A 407 6.61 15.36 -6.71
N VAL A 408 5.62 14.63 -6.19
CA VAL A 408 4.32 14.44 -6.86
C VAL A 408 3.50 15.72 -6.68
N LEU A 409 3.17 16.36 -7.79
CA LEU A 409 2.40 17.61 -7.79
C LEU A 409 0.91 17.32 -7.62
N SER A 410 0.23 18.24 -6.94
CA SER A 410 -1.19 18.09 -6.67
C SER A 410 -2.06 18.19 -7.93
N LYS A 411 -1.68 19.07 -8.88
CA LYS A 411 -2.36 19.28 -10.16
C LYS A 411 -1.38 19.34 -11.33
N GLN A 412 -1.89 19.20 -12.55
CA GLN A 412 -1.10 19.34 -13.76
C GLN A 412 -0.78 20.81 -14.07
N PRO A 413 0.51 21.17 -14.23
CA PRO A 413 0.88 22.48 -14.75
C PRO A 413 0.31 22.72 -16.15
N THR A 414 -0.12 23.95 -16.43
CA THR A 414 -0.70 24.35 -17.73
C THR A 414 0.32 24.88 -18.71
N GLY A 415 0.09 24.60 -19.99
CA GLY A 415 0.89 25.08 -21.12
C GLY A 415 1.83 24.00 -21.65
N ASP A 416 2.29 24.18 -22.89
CA ASP A 416 3.27 23.27 -23.52
C ASP A 416 4.64 23.40 -22.82
N GLU A 417 4.96 24.63 -22.39
CA GLU A 417 6.08 24.94 -21.51
C GLU A 417 5.56 25.46 -20.18
N PRO A 418 5.28 24.56 -19.21
CA PRO A 418 4.70 24.98 -17.95
C PRO A 418 5.68 25.86 -17.17
N GLU A 419 5.18 27.02 -16.72
CA GLU A 419 5.94 27.93 -15.86
C GLU A 419 6.05 27.33 -14.46
N ILE A 420 7.13 26.61 -14.21
CA ILE A 420 7.42 25.94 -12.94
C ILE A 420 8.64 26.60 -12.30
N THR A 421 8.52 26.99 -11.04
CA THR A 421 9.61 27.48 -10.21
C THR A 421 9.87 26.49 -9.08
N VAL A 422 11.11 26.00 -8.97
CA VAL A 422 11.53 25.11 -7.89
C VAL A 422 12.54 25.84 -7.02
N ARG A 423 12.31 25.87 -5.70
CA ARG A 423 13.16 26.56 -4.73
C ARG A 423 13.47 25.67 -3.54
N LEU A 424 14.68 25.80 -3.02
CA LEU A 424 15.07 25.28 -1.71
C LEU A 424 14.89 26.38 -0.68
N ALA A 425 14.11 26.11 0.36
CA ALA A 425 13.99 27.00 1.51
C ALA A 425 14.91 26.49 2.64
N ASP A 426 15.74 27.36 3.21
CA ASP A 426 16.45 27.05 4.44
C ASP A 426 15.54 27.20 5.68
N ARG A 427 16.09 26.93 6.87
CA ARG A 427 15.35 27.05 8.15
C ARG A 427 14.96 28.50 8.49
N GLN A 428 15.52 29.49 7.81
CA GLN A 428 15.23 30.91 7.95
C GLN A 428 14.30 31.42 6.84
N GLU A 429 13.74 30.51 6.02
CA GLU A 429 12.91 30.86 4.85
C GLU A 429 13.66 31.71 3.81
N ASN A 430 14.98 31.57 3.70
CA ASN A 430 15.71 32.08 2.55
C ASN A 430 15.60 31.07 1.40
N TYR A 431 15.31 31.58 0.21
CA TYR A 431 15.03 30.74 -0.96
C TYR A 431 16.18 30.76 -1.96
N THR A 432 16.66 29.57 -2.33
CA THR A 432 17.56 29.36 -3.48
C THR A 432 16.79 28.74 -4.63
N THR A 433 16.75 29.39 -5.79
CA THR A 433 16.06 28.84 -6.96
C THR A 433 16.93 27.77 -7.63
N ILE A 434 16.34 26.61 -7.93
CA ILE A 434 16.97 25.55 -8.70
C ILE A 434 16.61 25.78 -10.18
N PRO A 435 17.60 25.86 -11.10
CA PRO A 435 17.32 26.03 -12.51
C PRO A 435 16.69 24.74 -13.10
N ARG A 436 15.95 24.89 -14.21
CA ARG A 436 15.49 23.73 -14.99
C ARG A 436 16.72 22.99 -15.54
N ALA A 437 16.71 21.67 -15.49
CA ALA A 437 17.83 20.88 -15.97
C ALA A 437 17.95 20.96 -17.50
N GLU A 438 19.13 21.34 -17.97
CA GLU A 438 19.46 21.37 -19.39
C GLU A 438 19.88 20.00 -19.91
N PHE A 439 19.83 19.80 -21.23
CA PHE A 439 20.43 18.64 -21.86
C PHE A 439 21.94 18.85 -22.00
N PRO A 440 22.78 17.96 -21.45
CA PRO A 440 24.20 17.96 -21.79
C PRO A 440 24.40 17.87 -23.31
N VAL A 441 25.42 18.55 -23.84
CA VAL A 441 25.75 18.58 -25.28
C VAL A 441 25.85 17.17 -25.87
N ASN A 442 26.34 16.22 -25.07
CA ASN A 442 26.49 14.80 -25.45
C ASN A 442 25.55 13.88 -24.66
N SER A 443 24.31 14.31 -24.38
CA SER A 443 23.39 13.48 -23.60
C SER A 443 23.08 12.17 -24.32
N ASN A 444 23.38 11.04 -23.69
CA ASN A 444 22.99 9.74 -24.21
C ASN A 444 21.47 9.60 -24.28
N ASN A 445 21.00 8.84 -25.27
CA ASN A 445 19.62 8.39 -25.30
C ASN A 445 19.38 7.47 -24.11
N CYS A 446 18.25 7.65 -23.44
CA CYS A 446 17.89 6.88 -22.26
C CYS A 446 16.44 6.40 -22.37
N GLN A 447 16.18 5.30 -21.69
CA GLN A 447 14.83 4.79 -21.46
C GLN A 447 14.50 4.80 -19.96
N LYS A 448 15.54 4.76 -19.11
CA LYS A 448 15.46 4.70 -17.66
C LYS A 448 16.57 5.53 -17.05
N ASN A 449 16.41 5.94 -15.80
CA ASN A 449 17.42 6.69 -15.06
C ASN A 449 18.76 5.94 -14.98
N LYS A 450 18.73 4.61 -14.87
CA LYS A 450 19.94 3.77 -14.86
C LYS A 450 20.78 3.81 -16.14
N HIS A 451 20.24 4.35 -17.25
CA HIS A 451 21.01 4.56 -18.50
C HIS A 451 21.75 5.90 -18.49
N CYS A 452 21.49 6.74 -17.50
CA CYS A 452 22.13 8.03 -17.34
C CYS A 452 23.31 7.91 -16.36
N GLU A 453 24.34 8.75 -16.59
CA GLU A 453 25.45 8.91 -15.64
C GLU A 453 24.94 9.28 -14.24
N ASP A 454 25.73 8.96 -13.22
CA ASP A 454 25.33 9.08 -11.82
C ASP A 454 24.69 10.44 -11.50
N ASN A 455 23.51 10.36 -10.89
CA ASN A 455 22.64 11.47 -10.49
C ASN A 455 21.87 12.17 -11.63
N ARG A 456 21.97 11.75 -12.88
CA ARG A 456 21.15 12.31 -13.96
C ARG A 456 19.80 11.58 -14.09
N ILE A 457 18.79 12.31 -14.53
CA ILE A 457 17.44 11.77 -14.76
C ILE A 457 17.17 11.61 -16.25
N CYS A 458 16.53 10.50 -16.61
CA CYS A 458 16.04 10.28 -17.95
C CYS A 458 14.73 11.05 -18.17
N ASP A 459 14.73 11.99 -19.10
CA ASP A 459 13.50 12.64 -19.57
C ASP A 459 12.74 11.65 -20.46
N GLN A 460 11.58 11.16 -20.00
CA GLN A 460 10.85 10.12 -20.70
C GLN A 460 10.21 10.59 -22.01
N GLN A 461 9.94 11.89 -22.17
CA GLN A 461 9.38 12.44 -23.39
C GLN A 461 10.45 12.55 -24.47
N GLU A 462 11.59 13.12 -24.08
CA GLU A 462 12.70 13.40 -24.99
C GLU A 462 13.68 12.23 -25.14
N LYS A 463 13.53 11.20 -24.29
CA LYS A 463 14.39 10.00 -24.21
C LYS A 463 15.88 10.35 -24.07
N ARG A 464 16.20 11.39 -23.31
CA ARG A 464 17.56 11.92 -23.13
C ARG A 464 17.84 12.23 -21.66
N CYS A 465 19.09 12.03 -21.24
CA CYS A 465 19.50 12.34 -19.88
C CYS A 465 19.60 13.86 -19.64
N ARG A 466 19.02 14.33 -18.54
CA ARG A 466 19.06 15.73 -18.09
C ARG A 466 20.24 15.96 -17.15
N GLY A 467 20.85 17.15 -17.23
CA GLY A 467 22.00 17.57 -16.45
C GLY A 467 21.64 18.01 -15.04
N ASN A 468 22.25 19.09 -14.56
CA ASN A 468 22.00 19.64 -13.23
C ASN A 468 20.73 20.52 -13.21
N GLY A 469 19.81 20.30 -12.27
CA GLY A 469 18.60 21.11 -12.11
C GLY A 469 17.34 20.29 -11.81
N TRP A 470 16.15 20.86 -12.02
CA TRP A 470 14.89 20.13 -11.93
C TRP A 470 14.36 19.66 -13.29
N VAL A 471 13.65 18.53 -13.31
CA VAL A 471 13.02 17.92 -14.48
C VAL A 471 11.53 17.78 -14.22
N TYR A 472 10.70 18.25 -15.14
CA TYR A 472 9.25 17.99 -15.12
C TYR A 472 8.92 16.71 -15.85
N LEU A 473 8.13 15.86 -15.20
CA LEU A 473 7.69 14.57 -15.70
C LEU A 473 6.16 14.59 -15.71
N PRO A 474 5.51 14.74 -16.88
CA PRO A 474 4.06 14.76 -16.96
C PRO A 474 3.46 13.38 -16.59
N PRO A 475 2.14 13.33 -16.32
CA PRO A 475 1.44 12.07 -16.12
C PRO A 475 1.64 11.12 -17.30
N ASN A 476 1.66 9.82 -17.03
CA ASN A 476 1.71 8.78 -18.04
C ASN A 476 0.92 7.55 -17.56
N GLU A 477 0.92 6.48 -18.35
CA GLU A 477 0.19 5.24 -18.02
C GLU A 477 0.55 4.64 -16.66
N LYS A 478 1.80 4.83 -16.21
CA LYS A 478 2.36 4.28 -14.96
C LYS A 478 2.22 5.23 -13.77
N HIS A 479 2.16 6.52 -14.03
CA HIS A 479 2.10 7.56 -13.01
C HIS A 479 0.97 8.52 -13.34
N SER A 480 -0.12 8.37 -12.59
CA SER A 480 -1.35 9.13 -12.75
C SER A 480 -1.17 10.64 -12.52
N ARG A 481 -0.08 11.05 -11.85
CA ARG A 481 0.17 12.42 -11.42
C ARG A 481 1.46 13.01 -12.00
N PRO A 482 1.49 14.33 -12.23
CA PRO A 482 2.69 15.03 -12.66
C PRO A 482 3.72 15.05 -11.53
N ARG A 483 5.00 15.02 -11.89
CA ARG A 483 6.09 14.96 -10.91
C ARG A 483 7.22 15.91 -11.29
N ILE A 484 7.94 16.37 -10.27
CA ILE A 484 9.23 17.03 -10.41
C ILE A 484 10.31 16.13 -9.86
N ALA A 485 11.45 16.08 -10.50
CA ALA A 485 12.60 15.33 -10.02
C ALA A 485 13.85 16.20 -10.08
N LEU A 486 14.78 16.00 -9.15
CA LEU A 486 16.04 16.75 -9.09
C LEU A 486 17.16 15.92 -9.70
N SER A 487 17.96 16.55 -10.55
CA SER A 487 18.99 15.93 -11.37
C SER A 487 20.35 16.60 -11.11
N GLY A 488 21.42 15.83 -11.16
CA GLY A 488 22.79 16.25 -10.88
C GLY A 488 22.97 16.72 -9.43
N ASN A 489 23.71 17.82 -9.27
CA ASN A 489 24.02 18.40 -7.96
C ASN A 489 22.78 18.93 -7.23
N ALA A 490 21.66 19.16 -7.92
CA ALA A 490 20.40 19.56 -7.30
C ALA A 490 19.83 18.48 -6.35
N GLN A 491 20.30 17.22 -6.44
CA GLN A 491 19.96 16.18 -5.46
C GLN A 491 20.68 16.34 -4.12
N GLN A 492 21.75 17.12 -4.07
CA GLN A 492 22.52 17.37 -2.86
C GLN A 492 21.94 18.60 -2.15
N PHE A 493 21.24 18.36 -1.04
CA PHE A 493 20.66 19.43 -0.25
C PHE A 493 21.69 20.02 0.71
N PRO A 494 21.82 21.36 0.77
CA PRO A 494 22.51 22.02 1.87
C PRO A 494 22.01 21.52 3.23
N LYS A 495 22.90 21.35 4.21
CA LYS A 495 22.54 20.84 5.55
C LYS A 495 21.47 21.68 6.27
N ASN A 496 21.31 22.94 5.90
CA ASN A 496 20.35 23.87 6.46
C ASN A 496 19.02 23.94 5.67
N THR A 497 18.87 23.19 4.59
CA THR A 497 17.60 23.14 3.86
C THR A 497 16.51 22.57 4.77
N ALA A 498 15.36 23.24 4.79
CA ALA A 498 14.18 22.81 5.55
C ALA A 498 13.18 22.10 4.64
N HIS A 499 12.89 22.67 3.46
CA HIS A 499 11.91 22.09 2.54
C HIS A 499 12.15 22.54 1.09
N ILE A 500 11.42 21.92 0.17
CA ILE A 500 11.37 22.31 -1.24
C ILE A 500 10.02 22.96 -1.52
N GLU A 501 10.05 24.10 -2.19
CA GLU A 501 8.87 24.79 -2.67
C GLU A 501 8.78 24.67 -4.19
N ILE A 502 7.63 24.22 -4.68
CA ILE A 502 7.35 24.12 -6.11
C ILE A 502 6.12 24.97 -6.42
N SER A 503 6.30 25.98 -7.27
CA SER A 503 5.25 26.89 -7.69
C SER A 503 4.96 26.73 -9.18
N TYR A 504 3.70 26.63 -9.57
CA TYR A 504 3.31 26.47 -10.97
C TYR A 504 1.90 26.99 -11.24
N LYS A 505 1.60 27.27 -12.51
CA LYS A 505 0.25 27.63 -12.99
C LYS A 505 -0.54 26.38 -13.34
N HIS A 506 -1.81 26.32 -12.94
CA HIS A 506 -2.71 25.23 -13.28
C HIS A 506 -4.06 25.75 -13.82
N LYS A 507 -4.83 24.89 -14.49
CA LYS A 507 -6.24 25.17 -14.82
C LYS A 507 -7.08 24.96 -13.57
N THR A 508 -7.99 25.88 -13.31
CA THR A 508 -9.10 25.68 -12.39
C THR A 508 -10.08 24.75 -13.09
N ASP A 509 -10.32 23.58 -12.50
CA ASP A 509 -11.29 22.58 -12.99
C ASP A 509 -12.70 22.94 -12.52
#